data_AF-A0A6H2EN03-F1
#
_entry.id   AF-A0A6H2EN03-F1
#
_cell.length_a   1.000
_cell.length_b   1.000
_cell.length_c   1.000
_cell.angle_alpha   90.00
_cell.angle_beta   90.00
_cell.angle_gamma   90.00
#
_symmetry.space_group_name_H-M   'P 1'
#
loop_
_entity.id
_entity.type
_entity.pdbx_description
1 polymer ?
#
loop_
_entity_poly.entity_id
_entity_poly.type
_entity_poly.pdbx_seq_one_letter_code
_entity_poly.pdbx_strand_id
1 'polypeptide(L)'
;MGAELGGYMPEMNTPGWVVQAFVRSAYDAGATASREDIEHTAYQLLEIWSAPERTFHNTRHLTDMLTRVDTLASETQNPCLVRLATWGHGLVFDVSAQAVHARNGGEDERASALLAGEFFANIGIPEKNVERISSLIAHLHKRHDIPGAVKRADETARFDSIDVDRLALYDAHFGTLATAPQHYKTYVCQVRQEYAHVSDRDWLIARRSIVEHLLARKRIFLTPLASEWEHVARQNLTAEFERIEASFQSIGVQDSVEQNPAPAGARDVPSDDMDPAAQLFQTAEQERILGEPGEVAEENTSLLADDDVADLIQPHIPVVKRSSLEELDEAFAPGAPPRILDHSQTEAARREQIAQETLENIERKQNEARQEREGRE
;
A
#
# COMPACT_ATOMS: atom_id res chain seq x y z
N MET A 1 -18.00 -48.76 13.45
CA MET A 1 -18.47 -47.80 12.43
C MET A 1 -17.64 -46.54 12.60
N GLY A 2 -16.47 -46.49 11.95
CA GLY A 2 -15.70 -45.26 11.81
C GLY A 2 -16.15 -44.60 10.52
N ALA A 3 -16.81 -43.46 10.62
CA ALA A 3 -17.08 -42.62 9.47
C ALA A 3 -15.91 -41.66 9.35
N GLU A 4 -15.01 -41.95 8.42
CA GLU A 4 -14.03 -40.98 7.93
C GLU A 4 -14.82 -39.85 7.25
N LEU A 5 -14.82 -38.68 7.88
CA LEU A 5 -15.22 -37.43 7.24
C LEU A 5 -14.07 -37.01 6.33
N GLY A 6 -13.94 -37.69 5.18
CA GLY A 6 -13.21 -37.20 4.04
C GLY A 6 -13.93 -35.97 3.50
N GLY A 7 -13.60 -34.80 4.07
CA GLY A 7 -14.06 -33.52 3.56
C GLY A 7 -13.64 -33.40 2.10
N TYR A 8 -14.62 -33.36 1.23
CA TYR A 8 -14.43 -33.03 -0.18
C TYR A 8 -13.99 -31.56 -0.24
N MET A 9 -12.68 -31.34 -0.15
CA MET A 9 -12.07 -30.06 -0.48
C MET A 9 -12.28 -29.88 -1.99
N PRO A 10 -13.03 -28.85 -2.44
CA PRO A 10 -13.12 -28.56 -3.86
C PRO A 10 -11.70 -28.44 -4.44
N GLU A 11 -11.49 -28.82 -5.69
CA GLU A 11 -10.18 -28.68 -6.36
C GLU A 11 -9.77 -27.20 -6.35
N MET A 12 -9.08 -26.79 -5.29
CA MET A 12 -8.50 -25.46 -5.15
C MET A 12 -7.37 -25.38 -6.18
N ASN A 13 -7.60 -24.61 -7.24
CA ASN A 13 -6.60 -24.36 -8.28
C ASN A 13 -5.52 -23.39 -7.78
N THR A 14 -4.85 -23.79 -6.70
CA THR A 14 -3.84 -23.00 -5.99
C THR A 14 -2.50 -23.76 -6.07
N PRO A 15 -1.41 -23.13 -6.53
CA PRO A 15 -0.12 -23.80 -6.59
C PRO A 15 0.33 -24.34 -5.23
N GLY A 16 0.91 -25.54 -5.20
CA GLY A 16 1.31 -26.20 -3.93
C GLY A 16 2.31 -25.41 -3.07
N TRP A 17 3.02 -24.44 -3.65
CA TRP A 17 3.93 -23.56 -2.91
C TRP A 17 3.22 -22.54 -2.03
N VAL A 18 1.96 -22.17 -2.34
CA VAL A 18 1.24 -21.06 -1.71
C VAL A 18 1.03 -21.28 -0.22
N VAL A 19 0.54 -22.47 0.16
CA VAL A 19 0.34 -22.84 1.58
C VAL A 19 1.67 -22.94 2.32
N GLN A 20 2.69 -23.55 1.70
CA GLN A 20 4.01 -23.68 2.32
C GLN A 20 4.67 -22.32 2.55
N ALA A 21 4.49 -21.38 1.63
CA ALA A 21 4.99 -20.03 1.77
C ALA A 21 4.19 -19.21 2.79
N PHE A 22 2.89 -19.46 2.98
CA PHE A 22 2.10 -18.91 4.08
C PHE A 22 2.64 -19.37 5.42
N VAL A 23 2.83 -20.68 5.60
CA VAL A 23 3.38 -21.27 6.85
C VAL A 23 4.72 -20.63 7.22
N ARG A 24 5.63 -20.51 6.24
CA ARG A 24 6.91 -19.82 6.44
C ARG A 24 6.72 -18.36 6.87
N SER A 25 5.83 -17.63 6.17
CA SER A 25 5.57 -16.22 6.47
C SER A 25 4.97 -16.02 7.86
N ALA A 26 4.12 -16.95 8.31
CA ALA A 26 3.54 -16.95 9.65
C ALA A 26 4.61 -17.17 10.73
N TYR A 27 5.51 -18.15 10.55
CA TYR A 27 6.63 -18.35 11.48
C TYR A 27 7.61 -17.18 11.49
N ASP A 28 7.95 -16.63 10.32
CA ASP A 28 8.79 -15.43 10.21
C ASP A 28 8.14 -14.20 10.86
N ALA A 29 6.79 -14.17 10.93
CA ALA A 29 6.02 -13.17 11.67
C ALA A 29 5.87 -13.48 13.18
N GLY A 30 6.39 -14.62 13.65
CA GLY A 30 6.39 -15.00 15.07
C GLY A 30 5.23 -15.89 15.53
N ALA A 31 4.52 -16.55 14.61
CA ALA A 31 3.46 -17.50 14.97
C ALA A 31 3.97 -18.60 15.93
N THR A 32 3.14 -18.97 16.91
CA THR A 32 3.48 -19.96 17.95
C THR A 32 2.63 -21.23 17.88
N ALA A 33 1.57 -21.24 17.06
CA ALA A 33 0.75 -22.42 16.83
C ALA A 33 1.52 -23.54 16.10
N SER A 34 0.94 -24.73 16.08
CA SER A 34 1.53 -25.87 15.37
C SER A 34 1.50 -25.65 13.85
N ARG A 35 2.37 -26.35 13.11
CA ARG A 35 2.36 -26.31 11.64
C ARG A 35 1.00 -26.71 11.07
N GLU A 36 0.34 -27.70 11.69
CA GLU A 36 -0.97 -28.18 11.28
C GLU A 36 -2.04 -27.09 11.43
N ASP A 37 -2.04 -26.35 12.54
CA ASP A 37 -3.00 -25.25 12.77
C ASP A 37 -2.78 -24.07 11.80
N ILE A 38 -1.52 -23.78 11.48
CA ILE A 38 -1.16 -22.73 10.51
C ILE A 38 -1.57 -23.16 9.08
N GLU A 39 -1.33 -24.42 8.70
CA GLU A 39 -1.80 -24.97 7.43
C GLU A 39 -3.33 -24.95 7.35
N HIS A 40 -4.02 -25.32 8.45
CA HIS A 40 -5.48 -25.25 8.53
C HIS A 40 -6.00 -23.82 8.31
N THR A 41 -5.38 -22.83 8.96
CA THR A 41 -5.71 -21.41 8.76
C THR A 41 -5.51 -20.98 7.30
N ALA A 42 -4.43 -21.41 6.66
CA ALA A 42 -4.20 -21.12 5.23
C ALA A 42 -5.34 -21.68 4.36
N TYR A 43 -5.80 -22.90 4.64
CA TYR A 43 -6.92 -23.50 3.91
C TYR A 43 -8.24 -22.78 4.16
N GLN A 44 -8.53 -22.35 5.38
CA GLN A 44 -9.72 -21.53 5.68
C GLN A 44 -9.71 -20.22 4.89
N LEU A 45 -8.55 -19.55 4.80
CA LEU A 45 -8.42 -18.34 3.97
C LEU A 45 -8.62 -18.67 2.48
N LEU A 46 -8.06 -19.77 1.97
CA LEU A 46 -8.26 -20.19 0.58
C LEU A 46 -9.74 -20.51 0.28
N GLU A 47 -10.49 -21.06 1.22
CA GLU A 47 -11.93 -21.27 1.08
C GLU A 47 -12.68 -19.93 0.88
N ILE A 48 -12.33 -18.88 1.64
CA ILE A 48 -12.89 -17.53 1.47
C ILE A 48 -12.57 -16.99 0.06
N TRP A 49 -11.31 -17.10 -0.37
CA TRP A 49 -10.88 -16.70 -1.71
C TRP A 49 -11.46 -17.57 -2.83
N SER A 50 -12.03 -18.74 -2.51
CA SER A 50 -12.67 -19.64 -3.47
C SER A 50 -14.18 -19.47 -3.55
N ALA A 51 -14.74 -18.47 -2.87
CA ALA A 51 -16.19 -18.24 -2.86
C ALA A 51 -16.72 -18.01 -4.30
N PRO A 52 -17.86 -18.63 -4.68
CA PRO A 52 -18.31 -18.73 -6.07
C PRO A 52 -18.64 -17.38 -6.73
N GLU A 53 -18.95 -16.35 -5.96
CA GLU A 53 -19.18 -14.99 -6.42
C GLU A 53 -17.91 -14.26 -6.87
N ARG A 54 -16.73 -14.77 -6.50
CA ARG A 54 -15.42 -14.20 -6.82
C ARG A 54 -14.91 -14.72 -8.17
N THR A 55 -15.21 -14.00 -9.24
CA THR A 55 -14.73 -14.36 -10.59
C THR A 55 -13.31 -13.88 -10.84
N PHE A 56 -13.00 -12.65 -10.44
CA PHE A 56 -11.67 -12.06 -10.46
C PHE A 56 -11.01 -12.14 -9.08
N HIS A 57 -11.69 -11.73 -8.01
CA HIS A 57 -11.13 -11.62 -6.65
C HIS A 57 -11.01 -12.97 -5.95
N ASN A 58 -10.36 -13.94 -6.62
CA ASN A 58 -10.25 -15.34 -6.18
C ASN A 58 -8.81 -15.78 -5.87
N THR A 59 -8.62 -17.08 -5.62
CA THR A 59 -7.30 -17.67 -5.29
C THR A 59 -6.23 -17.41 -6.34
N ARG A 60 -6.60 -17.26 -7.62
CA ARG A 60 -5.65 -16.89 -8.68
C ARG A 60 -5.17 -15.45 -8.50
N HIS A 61 -6.08 -14.51 -8.25
CA HIS A 61 -5.72 -13.13 -7.95
C HIS A 61 -4.79 -13.04 -6.73
N LEU A 62 -5.13 -13.73 -5.64
CA LEU A 62 -4.27 -13.83 -4.46
C LEU A 62 -2.86 -14.34 -4.84
N THR A 63 -2.78 -15.43 -5.61
CA THR A 63 -1.51 -16.03 -6.03
C THR A 63 -0.68 -15.07 -6.91
N ASP A 64 -1.33 -14.38 -7.84
CA ASP A 64 -0.70 -13.40 -8.72
C ASP A 64 -0.15 -12.21 -7.90
N MET A 65 -0.91 -11.73 -6.91
CA MET A 65 -0.47 -10.65 -6.01
C MET A 65 0.70 -11.10 -5.10
N LEU A 66 0.67 -12.32 -4.55
CA LEU A 66 1.77 -12.87 -3.76
C LEU A 66 3.07 -12.96 -4.57
N THR A 67 2.98 -13.36 -5.84
CA THR A 67 4.14 -13.42 -6.76
C THR A 67 4.75 -12.03 -6.99
N ARG A 68 3.91 -10.98 -7.00
CA ARG A 68 4.36 -9.59 -7.14
C ARG A 68 5.02 -9.08 -5.87
N VAL A 69 4.45 -9.41 -4.70
CA VAL A 69 5.10 -9.12 -3.41
C VAL A 69 6.48 -9.77 -3.34
N ASP A 70 6.63 -11.01 -3.85
CA ASP A 70 7.95 -11.66 -3.91
C ASP A 70 8.93 -10.93 -4.83
N THR A 71 8.44 -10.35 -5.93
CA THR A 71 9.26 -9.52 -6.82
C THR A 71 9.72 -8.23 -6.13
N LEU A 72 8.85 -7.65 -5.29
CA LEU A 72 9.10 -6.39 -4.58
C LEU A 72 9.76 -6.57 -3.20
N ALA A 73 10.02 -7.81 -2.77
CA ALA A 73 10.43 -8.13 -1.41
C ALA A 73 11.73 -7.40 -0.97
N SER A 74 12.67 -7.16 -1.88
CA SER A 74 13.91 -6.42 -1.58
C SER A 74 13.69 -4.94 -1.29
N GLU A 75 12.51 -4.39 -1.59
CA GLU A 75 12.11 -3.01 -1.31
C GLU A 75 11.19 -2.91 -0.08
N THR A 76 11.05 -4.00 0.67
CA THR A 76 10.26 -4.06 1.92
C THR A 76 11.18 -4.18 3.13
N GLN A 77 10.73 -3.66 4.27
CA GLN A 77 11.36 -3.91 5.57
C GLN A 77 10.90 -5.23 6.17
N ASN A 78 9.61 -5.56 6.01
CA ASN A 78 9.00 -6.74 6.61
C ASN A 78 8.25 -7.57 5.55
N PRO A 79 8.96 -8.28 4.66
CA PRO A 79 8.34 -9.02 3.56
C PRO A 79 7.32 -10.07 4.01
N CYS A 80 7.56 -10.74 5.15
CA CYS A 80 6.61 -11.70 5.71
C CYS A 80 5.28 -11.04 6.10
N LEU A 81 5.30 -9.84 6.68
CA LEU A 81 4.10 -9.10 7.06
C LEU A 81 3.35 -8.57 5.83
N VAL A 82 4.07 -8.13 4.80
CA VAL A 82 3.46 -7.72 3.51
C VAL A 82 2.77 -8.91 2.84
N ARG A 83 3.38 -10.09 2.88
CA ARG A 83 2.76 -11.33 2.38
C ARG A 83 1.50 -11.69 3.17
N LEU A 84 1.53 -11.64 4.50
CA LEU A 84 0.34 -11.91 5.32
C LEU A 84 -0.76 -10.86 5.11
N ALA A 85 -0.40 -9.59 4.94
CA ALA A 85 -1.33 -8.54 4.55
C ALA A 85 -1.98 -8.82 3.19
N THR A 86 -1.22 -9.37 2.23
CA THR A 86 -1.74 -9.80 0.92
C THR A 86 -2.77 -10.92 1.08
N TRP A 87 -2.58 -11.88 1.98
CA TRP A 87 -3.59 -12.89 2.28
C TRP A 87 -4.88 -12.30 2.86
N GLY A 88 -4.75 -11.25 3.67
CA GLY A 88 -5.84 -10.63 4.40
C GLY A 88 -6.57 -9.49 3.68
N HIS A 89 -6.09 -9.00 2.54
CA HIS A 89 -6.54 -7.70 2.02
C HIS A 89 -8.00 -7.64 1.57
N GLY A 90 -8.52 -8.72 0.99
CA GLY A 90 -9.85 -8.80 0.40
C GLY A 90 -10.70 -9.93 0.98
N LEU A 91 -10.53 -10.26 2.27
CA LEU A 91 -11.32 -11.32 2.92
C LEU A 91 -12.81 -10.99 2.98
N VAL A 92 -13.15 -9.72 3.17
CA VAL A 92 -14.52 -9.21 3.13
C VAL A 92 -14.75 -8.55 1.77
N PHE A 93 -15.57 -9.21 0.96
CA PHE A 93 -15.90 -8.80 -0.40
C PHE A 93 -17.41 -8.92 -0.61
N ASP A 94 -18.05 -7.86 -1.07
CA ASP A 94 -19.46 -7.84 -1.43
C ASP A 94 -19.69 -6.95 -2.66
N VAL A 95 -20.15 -7.56 -3.76
CA VAL A 95 -20.54 -6.86 -4.99
C VAL A 95 -22.04 -6.66 -5.09
N SER A 96 -22.82 -6.86 -4.02
CA SER A 96 -24.25 -6.61 -4.03
C SER A 96 -24.57 -5.16 -4.42
N ALA A 97 -25.70 -4.94 -5.08
CA ALA A 97 -26.12 -3.59 -5.48
C ALA A 97 -26.12 -2.61 -4.29
N GLN A 98 -26.42 -3.07 -3.07
CA GLN A 98 -26.37 -2.25 -1.85
C GLN A 98 -24.93 -1.90 -1.44
N ALA A 99 -23.98 -2.82 -1.59
CA ALA A 99 -22.56 -2.58 -1.31
C ALA A 99 -21.88 -1.68 -2.37
N VAL A 100 -22.24 -1.83 -3.65
CA VAL A 100 -21.69 -1.03 -4.76
C VAL A 100 -21.98 0.46 -4.60
N HIS A 101 -23.14 0.82 -4.06
CA HIS A 101 -23.48 2.23 -3.78
C HIS A 101 -22.81 2.75 -2.50
N ALA A 102 -22.33 1.86 -1.63
CA ALA A 102 -21.79 2.23 -0.34
C ALA A 102 -20.27 2.41 -0.37
N ARG A 103 -19.49 1.57 -1.07
CA ARG A 103 -18.01 1.50 -0.91
C ARG A 103 -17.21 0.95 -2.11
N ASN A 104 -15.90 1.16 -1.97
CA ASN A 104 -14.72 0.94 -2.82
C ASN A 104 -14.66 -0.34 -3.69
N GLY A 105 -15.57 -0.50 -4.65
CA GLY A 105 -15.48 -1.61 -5.60
C GLY A 105 -15.62 -2.99 -4.95
N GLY A 106 -16.42 -3.08 -3.90
CA GLY A 106 -16.83 -4.32 -3.25
C GLY A 106 -15.87 -4.87 -2.20
N GLU A 107 -14.62 -4.43 -2.14
CA GLU A 107 -13.71 -4.77 -1.04
C GLU A 107 -13.92 -3.82 0.16
N ASP A 108 -14.03 -4.38 1.36
CA ASP A 108 -13.97 -3.60 2.61
C ASP A 108 -12.65 -3.89 3.32
N GLU A 109 -11.66 -3.01 3.15
CA GLU A 109 -10.32 -3.22 3.68
C GLU A 109 -10.30 -3.14 5.20
N ARG A 110 -11.18 -2.33 5.80
CA ARG A 110 -11.25 -2.20 7.26
C ARG A 110 -11.81 -3.45 7.89
N ALA A 111 -12.89 -3.98 7.32
CA ALA A 111 -13.47 -5.25 7.76
C ALA A 111 -12.51 -6.42 7.49
N SER A 112 -11.85 -6.42 6.33
CA SER A 112 -10.84 -7.42 5.98
C SER A 112 -9.63 -7.39 6.92
N ALA A 113 -9.15 -6.20 7.31
CA ALA A 113 -8.08 -6.03 8.28
C ALA A 113 -8.45 -6.61 9.65
N LEU A 114 -9.67 -6.35 10.14
CA LEU A 114 -10.16 -6.88 11.41
C LEU A 114 -10.23 -8.42 11.36
N LEU A 115 -10.85 -8.98 10.32
CA LEU A 115 -10.98 -10.43 10.16
C LEU A 115 -9.60 -11.11 10.00
N ALA A 116 -8.70 -10.53 9.23
CA ALA A 116 -7.33 -11.02 9.10
C ALA A 116 -6.60 -10.99 10.45
N GLY A 117 -6.81 -9.93 11.24
CA GLY A 117 -6.28 -9.81 12.59
C GLY A 117 -6.68 -10.95 13.51
N GLU A 118 -7.95 -11.37 13.46
CA GLU A 118 -8.48 -12.50 14.22
C GLU A 118 -7.79 -13.82 13.81
N PHE A 119 -7.70 -14.12 12.51
CA PHE A 119 -7.00 -15.32 12.01
C PHE A 119 -5.55 -15.37 12.47
N PHE A 120 -4.82 -14.25 12.34
CA PHE A 120 -3.40 -14.19 12.66
C PHE A 120 -3.12 -14.21 14.16
N ALA A 121 -3.98 -13.59 14.98
CA ALA A 121 -3.91 -13.71 16.43
C ALA A 121 -4.16 -15.16 16.90
N ASN A 122 -5.10 -15.88 16.27
CA ASN A 122 -5.44 -17.27 16.63
C ASN A 122 -4.29 -18.25 16.40
N ILE A 123 -3.44 -18.02 15.40
CA ILE A 123 -2.21 -18.81 15.18
C ILE A 123 -1.02 -18.30 16.01
N GLY A 124 -1.25 -17.33 16.90
CA GLY A 124 -0.29 -16.85 17.88
C GLY A 124 0.78 -15.93 17.31
N ILE A 125 0.50 -15.18 16.24
CA ILE A 125 1.37 -14.08 15.80
C ILE A 125 1.33 -12.97 16.86
N PRO A 126 2.46 -12.35 17.26
CA PRO A 126 2.50 -11.30 18.27
C PRO A 126 1.62 -10.10 17.90
N GLU A 127 0.94 -9.53 18.90
CA GLU A 127 -0.01 -8.42 18.73
C GLU A 127 0.56 -7.27 17.88
N LYS A 128 1.78 -6.83 18.15
CA LYS A 128 2.48 -5.80 17.36
C LYS A 128 2.53 -6.11 15.85
N ASN A 129 2.75 -7.37 15.48
CA ASN A 129 2.81 -7.79 14.08
C ASN A 129 1.40 -7.92 13.48
N VAL A 130 0.42 -8.37 14.26
CA VAL A 130 -0.99 -8.38 13.85
C VAL A 130 -1.51 -6.97 13.58
N GLU A 131 -1.22 -6.01 14.47
CA GLU A 131 -1.55 -4.59 14.30
C GLU A 131 -0.88 -4.03 13.04
N ARG A 132 0.39 -4.36 12.80
CA ARG A 132 1.11 -3.94 11.61
C ARG A 132 0.47 -4.47 10.33
N ILE A 133 0.12 -5.75 10.28
CA ILE A 133 -0.58 -6.38 9.15
C ILE A 133 -1.94 -5.71 8.92
N SER A 134 -2.72 -5.52 9.99
CA SER A 134 -4.04 -4.88 9.94
C SER A 134 -3.93 -3.44 9.41
N SER A 135 -2.91 -2.69 9.84
CA SER A 135 -2.64 -1.34 9.34
C SER A 135 -2.26 -1.32 7.86
N LEU A 136 -1.47 -2.30 7.38
CA LEU A 136 -1.12 -2.41 5.96
C LEU A 136 -2.38 -2.64 5.11
N ILE A 137 -3.26 -3.55 5.54
CA ILE A 137 -4.52 -3.85 4.85
C ILE A 137 -5.44 -2.62 4.84
N ALA A 138 -5.75 -2.06 6.01
CA ALA A 138 -6.70 -0.95 6.15
C ALA A 138 -6.26 0.34 5.41
N HIS A 139 -4.97 0.44 5.08
CA HIS A 139 -4.39 1.57 4.37
C HIS A 139 -3.96 1.24 2.94
N LEU A 140 -4.35 0.09 2.39
CA LEU A 140 -3.97 -0.32 1.04
C LEU A 140 -4.35 0.74 0.00
N HIS A 141 -5.60 1.22 -0.01
CA HIS A 141 -6.07 2.17 -1.02
C HIS A 141 -5.96 3.65 -0.64
N LYS A 142 -5.54 3.97 0.59
CA LYS A 142 -5.34 5.38 0.98
C LYS A 142 -4.26 5.99 0.11
N ARG A 143 -4.49 7.21 -0.40
CA ARG A 143 -3.48 7.93 -1.18
C ARG A 143 -2.18 7.95 -0.37
N HIS A 144 -1.10 7.53 -1.01
CA HIS A 144 0.22 7.75 -0.46
C HIS A 144 0.39 9.25 -0.29
N ASP A 145 0.83 9.68 0.89
CA ASP A 145 1.32 11.03 1.08
C ASP A 145 2.49 11.17 0.12
N ILE A 146 2.18 11.61 -1.09
CA ILE A 146 3.16 11.83 -2.13
C ILE A 146 4.11 12.85 -1.49
N PRO A 147 5.41 12.56 -1.47
CA PRO A 147 6.41 13.51 -1.01
C PRO A 147 6.09 14.89 -1.63
N GLY A 148 5.57 15.82 -0.82
CA GLY A 148 5.06 17.14 -1.26
C GLY A 148 3.71 17.56 -0.65
N ALA A 149 2.93 16.61 -0.09
CA ALA A 149 1.64 16.90 0.57
C ALA A 149 1.79 17.29 2.05
N VAL A 150 2.88 16.88 2.72
CA VAL A 150 3.19 17.31 4.09
C VAL A 150 3.71 18.75 4.02
N LYS A 151 2.87 19.73 4.33
CA LYS A 151 3.21 21.15 4.26
C LYS A 151 4.28 21.59 5.26
N ARG A 152 4.64 20.78 6.27
CA ARG A 152 5.54 21.18 7.37
C ARG A 152 6.20 19.99 8.07
N ALA A 153 7.07 19.27 7.39
CA ALA A 153 8.06 18.44 8.06
C ALA A 153 9.41 18.75 7.41
N ASP A 154 10.48 18.80 8.21
CA ASP A 154 11.82 18.94 7.66
C ASP A 154 12.07 17.85 6.59
N GLU A 155 12.99 18.11 5.67
CA GLU A 155 13.24 17.20 4.54
C GLU A 155 13.65 15.78 4.98
N THR A 156 14.19 15.61 6.19
CA THR A 156 14.58 14.33 6.81
C THR A 156 13.38 13.59 7.40
N ALA A 157 12.49 14.27 8.14
CA ALA A 157 11.26 13.72 8.70
C ALA A 157 10.29 13.22 7.60
N ARG A 158 10.39 13.78 6.39
CA ARG A 158 9.65 13.31 5.22
C ARG A 158 10.09 11.92 4.75
N PHE A 159 11.38 11.57 4.86
CA PHE A 159 11.85 10.23 4.52
C PHE A 159 11.47 9.19 5.60
N ASP A 160 11.48 9.59 6.87
CA ASP A 160 11.05 8.72 7.98
C ASP A 160 9.55 8.37 7.95
N SER A 161 8.74 9.17 7.25
CA SER A 161 7.30 8.95 7.09
C SER A 161 6.92 7.99 5.95
N ILE A 162 7.88 7.56 5.11
CA ILE A 162 7.58 6.71 3.96
C ILE A 162 7.49 5.25 4.40
N ASP A 163 6.27 4.75 4.44
CA ASP A 163 6.00 3.33 4.68
C ASP A 163 6.27 2.49 3.43
N VAL A 164 7.50 1.97 3.31
CA VAL A 164 7.94 1.18 2.14
C VAL A 164 7.21 -0.16 2.00
N ASP A 165 6.83 -0.80 3.11
CA ASP A 165 6.04 -2.04 3.09
C ASP A 165 4.66 -1.78 2.44
N ARG A 166 4.05 -0.63 2.78
CA ARG A 166 2.78 -0.21 2.19
C ARG A 166 2.91 0.11 0.71
N LEU A 167 4.01 0.78 0.29
CA LEU A 167 4.26 1.05 -1.12
C LEU A 167 4.38 -0.24 -1.93
N ALA A 168 5.10 -1.24 -1.42
CA ALA A 168 5.22 -2.53 -2.08
C ALA A 168 3.88 -3.27 -2.16
N LEU A 169 3.08 -3.26 -1.09
CA LEU A 169 1.75 -3.88 -1.09
C LEU A 169 0.83 -3.20 -2.12
N TYR A 170 0.87 -1.87 -2.18
CA TYR A 170 0.14 -1.06 -3.14
C TYR A 170 0.49 -1.42 -4.59
N ASP A 171 1.79 -1.44 -4.90
CA ASP A 171 2.25 -1.75 -6.25
C ASP A 171 1.96 -3.20 -6.63
N ALA A 172 2.07 -4.14 -5.69
CA ALA A 172 1.67 -5.52 -5.90
C ALA A 172 0.17 -5.64 -6.26
N HIS A 173 -0.69 -4.93 -5.54
CA HIS A 173 -2.13 -4.88 -5.82
C HIS A 173 -2.44 -4.31 -7.22
N PHE A 174 -1.85 -3.15 -7.56
CA PHE A 174 -2.00 -2.53 -8.88
C PHE A 174 -1.25 -3.25 -10.01
N GLY A 175 -0.38 -4.21 -9.69
CA GLY A 175 0.45 -4.88 -10.69
C GLY A 175 -0.35 -5.68 -11.73
N THR A 176 -1.61 -6.04 -11.45
CA THR A 176 -2.54 -6.59 -12.45
C THR A 176 -2.65 -5.71 -13.69
N LEU A 177 -2.54 -4.37 -13.52
CA LEU A 177 -2.59 -3.43 -14.63
C LEU A 177 -1.42 -3.62 -15.61
N ALA A 178 -0.27 -4.07 -15.12
CA ALA A 178 0.95 -4.29 -15.90
C ALA A 178 1.10 -5.73 -16.42
N THR A 179 0.01 -6.49 -16.50
CA THR A 179 0.01 -7.82 -17.13
C THR A 179 0.04 -7.72 -18.65
N ALA A 180 0.36 -8.82 -19.33
CA ALA A 180 0.30 -8.87 -20.79
C ALA A 180 -1.13 -8.50 -21.28
N PRO A 181 -1.29 -7.84 -22.45
CA PRO A 181 -2.58 -7.30 -22.88
C PRO A 181 -3.73 -8.31 -22.91
N GLN A 182 -3.44 -9.57 -23.23
CA GLN A 182 -4.44 -10.65 -23.22
C GLN A 182 -4.92 -11.01 -21.80
N HIS A 183 -4.01 -10.99 -20.82
CA HIS A 183 -4.36 -11.18 -19.41
C HIS A 183 -5.11 -9.97 -18.87
N TYR A 184 -4.70 -8.75 -19.23
CA TYR A 184 -5.43 -7.54 -18.87
C TYR A 184 -6.86 -7.56 -19.39
N LYS A 185 -7.08 -7.95 -20.65
CA LYS A 185 -8.43 -8.12 -21.21
C LYS A 185 -9.25 -9.13 -20.43
N THR A 186 -8.63 -10.25 -20.04
CA THR A 186 -9.28 -11.29 -19.22
C THR A 186 -9.67 -10.75 -17.86
N TYR A 187 -8.77 -10.00 -17.20
CA TYR A 187 -9.04 -9.28 -15.95
C TYR A 187 -10.28 -8.40 -16.07
N VAL A 188 -10.34 -7.51 -17.06
CA VAL A 188 -11.49 -6.61 -17.26
C VAL A 188 -12.79 -7.39 -17.47
N CYS A 189 -12.75 -8.50 -18.23
CA CYS A 189 -13.92 -9.36 -18.42
C CYS A 189 -14.35 -10.06 -17.12
N GLN A 190 -13.41 -10.54 -16.31
CA GLN A 190 -13.73 -11.19 -15.03
C GLN A 190 -14.32 -10.20 -14.03
N VAL A 191 -13.78 -8.99 -13.93
CA VAL A 191 -14.39 -7.94 -13.10
C VAL A 191 -15.78 -7.59 -13.65
N ARG A 192 -15.96 -7.43 -14.96
CA ARG A 192 -17.31 -7.17 -15.53
C ARG A 192 -18.34 -8.23 -15.13
N GLN A 193 -17.92 -9.50 -15.00
CA GLN A 193 -18.80 -10.61 -14.59
C GLN A 193 -19.23 -10.50 -13.12
N GLU A 194 -18.35 -10.08 -12.21
CA GLU A 194 -18.72 -9.85 -10.80
C GLU A 194 -19.80 -8.75 -10.68
N TYR A 195 -19.75 -7.77 -11.57
CA TYR A 195 -20.69 -6.66 -11.64
C TYR A 195 -21.80 -6.87 -12.67
N ALA A 196 -22.11 -8.11 -13.08
CA ALA A 196 -23.11 -8.42 -14.11
C ALA A 196 -24.50 -7.82 -13.85
N HIS A 197 -24.84 -7.57 -12.58
CA HIS A 197 -26.09 -6.95 -12.15
C HIS A 197 -26.13 -5.42 -12.36
N VAL A 198 -24.98 -4.77 -12.54
CA VAL A 198 -24.88 -3.35 -12.88
C VAL A 198 -25.15 -3.16 -14.38
N SER A 199 -25.92 -2.11 -14.71
CA SER A 199 -26.23 -1.77 -16.10
C SER A 199 -24.95 -1.50 -16.90
N ASP A 200 -24.96 -1.78 -18.20
CA ASP A 200 -23.79 -1.55 -19.05
C ASP A 200 -23.36 -0.07 -19.05
N ARG A 201 -24.33 0.86 -19.03
CA ARG A 201 -24.06 2.30 -18.98
C ARG A 201 -23.35 2.69 -17.68
N ASP A 202 -23.89 2.29 -16.53
CA ASP A 202 -23.31 2.64 -15.23
C ASP A 202 -21.94 1.99 -15.04
N TRP A 203 -21.78 0.74 -15.50
CA TRP A 203 -20.49 0.05 -15.52
C TRP A 203 -19.45 0.82 -16.34
N LEU A 204 -19.80 1.26 -17.55
CA LEU A 204 -18.88 2.02 -18.41
C LEU A 204 -18.52 3.37 -17.80
N ILE A 205 -19.47 4.08 -17.18
CA ILE A 205 -19.22 5.38 -16.51
C ILE A 205 -18.26 5.18 -15.34
N ALA A 206 -18.56 4.21 -14.47
CA ALA A 206 -17.72 3.83 -13.33
C ALA A 206 -16.30 3.49 -13.79
N ARG A 207 -16.20 2.62 -14.79
CA ARG A 207 -14.92 2.10 -15.26
C ARG A 207 -14.10 3.18 -15.97
N ARG A 208 -14.75 4.02 -16.77
CA ARG A 208 -14.12 5.20 -17.38
C ARG A 208 -13.48 6.09 -16.32
N SER A 209 -14.23 6.42 -15.26
CA SER A 209 -13.75 7.26 -14.16
C SER A 209 -12.49 6.64 -13.53
N ILE A 210 -12.51 5.35 -13.19
CA ILE A 210 -11.34 4.67 -12.62
C ILE A 210 -10.11 4.76 -13.54
N VAL A 211 -10.30 4.48 -14.84
CA VAL A 211 -9.22 4.50 -15.83
C VAL A 211 -8.66 5.91 -16.02
N GLU A 212 -9.52 6.93 -16.14
CA GLU A 212 -9.12 8.34 -16.23
C GLU A 212 -8.31 8.77 -15.00
N HIS A 213 -8.80 8.42 -13.79
CA HIS A 213 -8.11 8.72 -12.54
C HIS A 213 -6.72 8.06 -12.46
N LEU A 214 -6.58 6.82 -12.92
CA LEU A 214 -5.28 6.14 -12.97
C LEU A 214 -4.34 6.77 -13.98
N LEU A 215 -4.82 7.07 -15.19
CA LEU A 215 -4.02 7.71 -16.24
C LEU A 215 -3.55 9.12 -15.85
N ALA A 216 -4.36 9.87 -15.09
CA ALA A 216 -4.04 11.21 -14.61
C ALA A 216 -2.93 11.24 -13.55
N ARG A 217 -2.60 10.11 -12.91
CA ARG A 217 -1.52 10.06 -11.92
C ARG A 217 -0.17 10.32 -12.59
N LYS A 218 0.74 11.02 -11.89
CA LYS A 218 2.12 11.20 -12.36
C LYS A 218 2.87 9.87 -12.45
N ARG A 219 2.64 8.99 -11.48
CA ARG A 219 3.13 7.60 -11.44
C ARG A 219 2.03 6.73 -10.86
N ILE A 220 1.76 5.59 -11.48
CA ILE A 220 0.83 4.59 -10.94
C ILE A 220 1.57 3.73 -9.91
N PHE A 221 2.79 3.31 -10.25
CA PHE A 221 3.66 2.55 -9.36
C PHE A 221 4.65 3.45 -8.61
N LEU A 222 4.94 3.10 -7.37
CA LEU A 222 5.63 3.98 -6.43
C LEU A 222 7.03 3.48 -6.04
N THR A 223 7.24 2.17 -6.00
CA THR A 223 8.53 1.57 -5.71
C THR A 223 9.43 1.53 -6.95
N PRO A 224 10.77 1.59 -6.78
CA PRO A 224 11.69 1.55 -7.91
C PRO A 224 11.56 0.29 -8.77
N LEU A 225 11.42 -0.92 -8.20
CA LEU A 225 11.26 -2.15 -8.98
C LEU A 225 9.96 -2.18 -9.79
N ALA A 226 8.87 -1.62 -9.24
CA ALA A 226 7.60 -1.53 -9.95
C ALA A 226 7.60 -0.44 -11.05
N SER A 227 8.63 0.40 -11.15
CA SER A 227 8.70 1.45 -12.19
C SER A 227 8.70 0.88 -13.62
N GLU A 228 9.23 -0.35 -13.81
CA GLU A 228 9.22 -1.06 -15.09
C GLU A 228 7.79 -1.45 -15.53
N TRP A 229 6.85 -1.54 -14.59
CA TRP A 229 5.46 -1.93 -14.82
C TRP A 229 4.62 -0.77 -15.39
N GLU A 230 5.08 0.47 -15.19
CA GLU A 230 4.35 1.70 -15.53
C GLU A 230 3.98 1.77 -17.02
N HIS A 231 4.91 1.43 -17.91
CA HIS A 231 4.69 1.53 -19.35
C HIS A 231 3.60 0.58 -19.82
N VAL A 232 3.66 -0.68 -19.40
CA VAL A 232 2.69 -1.71 -19.76
C VAL A 232 1.31 -1.38 -19.18
N ALA A 233 1.25 -0.94 -17.92
CA ALA A 233 -0.01 -0.53 -17.30
C ALA A 233 -0.69 0.62 -18.03
N ARG A 234 0.08 1.66 -18.41
CA ARG A 234 -0.47 2.79 -19.16
C ARG A 234 -0.96 2.39 -20.55
N GLN A 235 -0.24 1.52 -21.26
CA GLN A 235 -0.71 1.00 -22.54
C GLN A 235 -2.05 0.26 -22.41
N ASN A 236 -2.16 -0.61 -21.41
CA ASN A 236 -3.39 -1.36 -21.14
C ASN A 236 -4.55 -0.44 -20.77
N LEU A 237 -4.33 0.54 -19.88
CA LEU A 237 -5.32 1.53 -19.46
C LEU A 237 -5.77 2.42 -20.61
N THR A 238 -4.84 2.94 -21.43
CA THR A 238 -5.18 3.76 -22.61
C THR A 238 -6.00 2.95 -23.61
N ALA A 239 -5.61 1.71 -23.89
CA ALA A 239 -6.37 0.85 -24.79
C ALA A 239 -7.75 0.51 -24.23
N GLU A 240 -7.90 0.38 -22.90
CA GLU A 240 -9.20 0.23 -22.26
C GLU A 240 -10.04 1.50 -22.39
N PHE A 241 -9.46 2.66 -22.12
CA PHE A 241 -10.12 3.96 -22.25
C PHE A 241 -10.70 4.14 -23.66
N GLU A 242 -9.91 3.89 -24.71
CA GLU A 242 -10.37 3.98 -26.10
C GLU A 242 -11.54 3.03 -26.40
N ARG A 243 -11.51 1.80 -25.86
CA ARG A 243 -12.63 0.85 -26.01
C ARG A 243 -13.89 1.32 -25.29
N ILE A 244 -13.74 1.92 -24.11
CA ILE A 244 -14.87 2.49 -23.36
C ILE A 244 -15.48 3.66 -24.13
N GLU A 245 -14.66 4.59 -24.65
CA GLU A 245 -15.16 5.72 -25.45
C GLU A 245 -15.88 5.25 -26.73
N ALA A 246 -15.34 4.24 -27.41
CA ALA A 246 -16.01 3.64 -28.57
C ALA A 246 -17.36 2.99 -28.17
N SER A 247 -17.45 2.38 -26.99
CA SER A 247 -18.69 1.77 -26.48
C SER A 247 -19.74 2.82 -26.13
N PHE A 248 -19.34 3.98 -25.58
CA PHE A 248 -20.26 5.09 -25.35
C PHE A 248 -20.84 5.65 -26.65
N GLN A 249 -20.02 5.76 -27.70
CA GLN A 249 -20.49 6.20 -29.01
C GLN A 249 -21.52 5.22 -29.59
N SER A 250 -21.33 3.91 -29.44
CA SER A 250 -22.31 2.93 -29.92
C SER A 250 -23.61 2.94 -29.12
N ILE A 251 -23.57 3.15 -27.80
CA ILE A 251 -24.77 3.26 -26.95
C ILE A 251 -25.56 4.54 -27.28
N GLY A 252 -24.89 5.69 -27.43
CA GLY A 252 -25.56 6.94 -27.80
C GLY A 252 -26.18 6.92 -29.20
N VAL A 253 -25.62 6.14 -30.13
CA VAL A 253 -26.24 5.88 -31.44
C VAL A 253 -27.48 4.98 -31.30
N GLN A 254 -27.52 4.03 -30.36
CA GLN A 254 -28.70 3.20 -30.13
C GLN A 254 -29.86 3.98 -29.49
N ASP A 255 -29.56 4.81 -28.48
CA ASP A 255 -30.57 5.66 -27.84
C ASP A 255 -31.18 6.67 -28.82
N SER A 256 -30.37 7.24 -29.73
CA SER A 256 -30.85 8.18 -30.76
C SER A 256 -31.62 7.51 -31.90
N VAL A 257 -31.40 6.22 -32.14
CA VAL A 257 -32.20 5.41 -33.10
C VAL A 257 -33.53 4.97 -32.48
N GLU A 258 -33.57 4.63 -31.18
CA GLU A 258 -34.83 4.30 -30.48
C GLU A 258 -35.71 5.53 -30.19
N GLN A 259 -35.12 6.71 -29.99
CA GLN A 259 -35.86 7.96 -29.75
C GLN A 259 -36.42 8.65 -31.01
N ASN A 260 -36.32 8.02 -32.20
CA ASN A 260 -36.84 8.59 -33.44
C ASN A 260 -38.07 7.82 -33.98
N PRO A 261 -39.26 7.93 -33.36
CA PRO A 261 -40.50 7.67 -34.08
C PRO A 261 -40.82 8.89 -34.97
N ALA A 262 -41.37 8.64 -36.15
CA ALA A 262 -41.85 9.64 -37.10
C ALA A 262 -42.70 10.76 -36.43
N PRO A 263 -42.78 11.97 -37.02
CA PRO A 263 -43.17 13.16 -36.28
C PRO A 263 -44.67 13.16 -35.97
N ALA A 264 -45.03 13.25 -34.69
CA ALA A 264 -46.39 13.62 -34.27
C ALA A 264 -46.41 14.29 -32.90
N GLY A 265 -46.83 15.56 -32.89
CA GLY A 265 -47.70 16.13 -31.85
C GLY A 265 -47.09 16.42 -30.48
N ALA A 266 -46.86 17.70 -30.23
CA ALA A 266 -46.49 18.30 -28.94
C ALA A 266 -47.33 17.81 -27.74
N ARG A 267 -46.67 17.65 -26.58
CA ARG A 267 -47.23 17.86 -25.25
C ARG A 267 -46.11 18.07 -24.22
N ASP A 268 -46.16 19.24 -23.57
CA ASP A 268 -45.36 19.61 -22.40
C ASP A 268 -45.73 18.76 -21.18
N VAL A 269 -44.71 18.29 -20.45
CA VAL A 269 -44.81 17.84 -19.05
C VAL A 269 -43.54 18.33 -18.32
N PRO A 270 -43.63 18.86 -17.08
CA PRO A 270 -42.50 19.46 -16.38
C PRO A 270 -41.56 18.39 -15.78
N SER A 271 -40.27 18.69 -15.85
CA SER A 271 -39.15 17.94 -15.28
C SER A 271 -39.08 18.07 -13.76
N ASP A 272 -39.09 16.94 -13.06
CA ASP A 272 -38.46 16.77 -11.75
C ASP A 272 -38.18 15.28 -11.57
N ASP A 273 -37.05 14.83 -12.12
CA ASP A 273 -36.44 13.55 -11.77
C ASP A 273 -34.92 13.78 -11.73
N MET A 274 -34.40 13.86 -10.52
CA MET A 274 -32.97 13.97 -10.23
C MET A 274 -32.29 12.65 -10.61
N ASP A 275 -31.30 12.74 -11.51
CA ASP A 275 -30.52 11.63 -12.03
C ASP A 275 -29.70 10.93 -10.91
N PRO A 276 -30.01 9.66 -10.57
CA PRO A 276 -29.28 8.90 -9.54
C PRO A 276 -27.83 8.54 -9.95
N ALA A 277 -27.43 8.74 -11.22
CA ALA A 277 -26.10 8.40 -11.72
C ALA A 277 -24.97 9.29 -11.17
N ALA A 278 -25.28 10.45 -10.59
CA ALA A 278 -24.28 11.41 -10.11
C ALA A 278 -23.61 11.00 -8.77
N GLN A 279 -24.13 10.00 -8.05
CA GLN A 279 -23.70 9.66 -6.69
C GLN A 279 -22.74 8.45 -6.61
N LEU A 280 -22.55 7.71 -7.70
CA LEU A 280 -21.86 6.41 -7.66
C LEU A 280 -20.34 6.48 -7.38
N PHE A 281 -19.68 7.64 -7.55
CA PHE A 281 -18.22 7.78 -7.31
C PHE A 281 -17.77 9.14 -6.73
N GLN A 282 -18.68 9.92 -6.14
CA GLN A 282 -18.35 11.21 -5.49
C GLN A 282 -17.92 11.04 -4.03
N THR A 283 -16.86 10.28 -3.74
CA THR A 283 -16.31 10.20 -2.37
C THR A 283 -14.79 10.28 -2.27
N ALA A 284 -14.11 10.75 -3.32
CA ALA A 284 -12.75 11.28 -3.20
C ALA A 284 -12.72 12.82 -2.99
N GLU A 285 -13.86 13.50 -3.14
CA GLU A 285 -13.96 14.98 -3.07
C GLU A 285 -14.67 15.50 -1.81
N GLN A 286 -15.46 14.66 -1.11
CA GLN A 286 -16.26 15.09 0.05
C GLN A 286 -15.48 15.19 1.38
N GLU A 287 -14.27 14.62 1.49
CA GLU A 287 -13.41 14.83 2.68
C GLU A 287 -12.70 16.20 2.70
N ARG A 288 -12.98 17.08 1.73
CA ARG A 288 -12.39 18.43 1.67
C ARG A 288 -13.26 19.55 2.25
N ILE A 289 -14.53 19.28 2.60
CA ILE A 289 -15.52 20.34 2.88
C ILE A 289 -16.03 20.37 4.34
N LEU A 290 -15.82 19.32 5.15
CA LEU A 290 -16.10 19.38 6.58
C LEU A 290 -14.80 19.62 7.36
N GLY A 291 -14.53 20.90 7.61
CA GLY A 291 -13.44 21.35 8.47
C GLY A 291 -13.55 20.78 9.88
N GLU A 292 -12.40 20.51 10.47
CA GLU A 292 -12.25 20.15 11.88
C GLU A 292 -12.96 21.17 12.79
N PRO A 293 -13.78 20.73 13.78
CA PRO A 293 -14.13 21.58 14.90
C PRO A 293 -12.90 21.73 15.79
N GLY A 294 -12.48 22.97 15.99
CA GLY A 294 -11.20 23.33 16.57
C GLY A 294 -11.07 23.13 18.07
N GLU A 295 -9.82 23.33 18.48
CA GLU A 295 -9.33 23.49 19.84
C GLU A 295 -10.31 24.25 20.74
N VAL A 296 -10.74 23.59 21.83
CA VAL A 296 -11.24 24.30 23.00
C VAL A 296 -10.06 24.50 23.93
N ALA A 297 -9.67 25.76 24.06
CA ALA A 297 -8.77 26.25 25.09
C ALA A 297 -9.36 25.98 26.48
N GLU A 298 -8.59 25.35 27.37
CA GLU A 298 -8.86 25.41 28.80
C GLU A 298 -7.81 26.25 29.51
N GLU A 299 -8.35 27.17 30.29
CA GLU A 299 -7.69 28.28 30.94
C GLU A 299 -6.82 27.85 32.13
N ASN A 300 -5.73 28.57 32.26
CA ASN A 300 -4.90 28.73 33.43
C ASN A 300 -5.74 29.02 34.70
N THR A 301 -5.65 28.17 35.71
CA THR A 301 -5.85 28.59 37.12
C THR A 301 -4.73 28.04 37.99
N SER A 302 -3.82 28.94 38.33
CA SER A 302 -2.87 28.83 39.44
C SER A 302 -3.63 28.98 40.77
N LEU A 303 -3.36 28.11 41.74
CA LEU A 303 -3.40 28.43 43.16
C LEU A 303 -2.46 27.49 43.95
N LEU A 304 -1.68 28.14 44.79
CA LEU A 304 -0.57 27.68 45.63
C LEU A 304 -1.05 26.87 46.85
N ALA A 305 -0.24 25.92 47.32
CA ALA A 305 0.22 25.86 48.72
C ALA A 305 1.22 24.70 48.92
N ASP A 306 2.34 25.08 49.53
CA ASP A 306 3.43 24.26 50.07
C ASP A 306 2.96 23.26 51.14
N ASP A 307 3.69 22.14 51.31
CA ASP A 307 4.41 21.88 52.55
C ASP A 307 5.32 20.63 52.44
N ASP A 308 6.56 20.85 52.90
CA ASP A 308 7.67 19.92 53.10
C ASP A 308 7.34 18.75 54.03
N VAL A 309 7.92 17.56 53.79
CA VAL A 309 8.69 16.80 54.81
C VAL A 309 9.75 15.94 54.13
N ALA A 310 11.01 16.28 54.39
CA ALA A 310 12.19 15.45 54.18
C ALA A 310 12.27 14.28 55.19
N ASP A 311 12.82 13.13 54.82
CA ASP A 311 14.18 12.73 55.25
C ASP A 311 14.52 11.23 55.09
N LEU A 312 15.79 11.02 54.75
CA LEU A 312 16.69 9.91 55.14
C LEU A 312 16.42 8.48 54.62
N ILE A 313 17.25 8.04 53.65
CA ILE A 313 18.30 7.01 53.81
C ILE A 313 19.09 6.84 52.49
N GLN A 314 20.34 7.26 52.50
CA GLN A 314 21.46 6.74 51.69
C GLN A 314 22.64 6.62 52.68
N PRO A 315 23.51 5.59 52.58
CA PRO A 315 24.46 5.51 51.47
C PRO A 315 24.79 4.09 50.99
N HIS A 316 25.17 3.93 49.72
CA HIS A 316 26.37 3.21 49.31
C HIS A 316 26.62 3.44 47.81
N ILE A 317 27.69 4.19 47.52
CA ILE A 317 28.24 4.48 46.20
C ILE A 317 29.16 3.32 45.80
N PRO A 318 28.93 2.63 44.67
CA PRO A 318 29.96 1.84 44.01
C PRO A 318 30.71 2.71 43.00
N VAL A 319 32.02 2.65 43.12
CA VAL A 319 33.05 3.37 42.36
C VAL A 319 32.89 3.22 40.85
N VAL A 320 32.98 4.35 40.16
CA VAL A 320 33.11 4.53 38.71
C VAL A 320 34.19 3.58 38.16
N LYS A 321 33.77 2.57 37.38
CA LYS A 321 34.71 1.85 36.50
C LYS A 321 35.06 2.77 35.34
N ARG A 322 36.37 3.00 35.18
CA ARG A 322 36.95 3.87 34.16
C ARG A 322 36.48 3.47 32.76
N SER A 323 36.22 4.51 31.97
CA SER A 323 35.85 4.48 30.56
C SER A 323 36.89 3.71 29.75
N SER A 324 36.41 2.87 28.83
CA SER A 324 37.16 2.05 27.86
C SER A 324 37.90 2.87 26.79
N LEU A 325 38.27 4.11 27.09
CA LEU A 325 38.90 5.06 26.20
C LEU A 325 40.38 5.37 26.57
N GLU A 326 40.94 4.66 27.54
CA GLU A 326 42.34 4.82 27.99
C GLU A 326 43.25 3.62 27.60
N GLU A 327 42.73 2.62 26.88
CA GLU A 327 43.53 1.48 26.36
C GLU A 327 43.96 1.66 24.88
N LEU A 328 43.71 2.82 24.27
CA LEU A 328 44.05 3.08 22.85
C LEU A 328 45.37 3.82 22.63
N ASP A 329 46.17 4.02 23.68
CA ASP A 329 47.43 4.79 23.58
C ASP A 329 48.65 3.94 23.15
N GLU A 330 48.52 2.61 23.06
CA GLU A 330 49.60 1.72 22.58
C GLU A 330 49.56 1.48 21.05
N ALA A 331 48.54 1.97 20.35
CA ALA A 331 48.37 1.72 18.90
C ALA A 331 49.02 2.77 17.97
N PHE A 332 49.62 3.84 18.53
CA PHE A 332 50.22 4.94 17.77
C PHE A 332 51.75 5.04 17.93
N ALA A 333 52.42 3.91 18.12
CA ALA A 333 53.87 3.87 17.99
C ALA A 333 54.29 4.01 16.51
N PRO A 334 55.24 4.89 16.16
CA PRO A 334 55.73 5.02 14.79
C PRO A 334 56.46 3.72 14.38
N GLY A 335 55.85 2.97 13.46
CA GLY A 335 56.42 1.72 12.92
C GLY A 335 55.48 0.50 12.87
N ALA A 336 54.23 0.61 13.30
CA ALA A 336 53.26 -0.49 13.19
C ALA A 336 52.83 -0.73 11.71
N PRO A 337 52.66 -2.00 11.27
CA PRO A 337 52.23 -2.32 9.91
C PRO A 337 50.78 -1.82 9.64
N PRO A 338 50.44 -1.47 8.38
CA PRO A 338 49.15 -0.87 8.08
C PRO A 338 48.00 -1.83 8.41
N ARG A 339 47.02 -1.30 9.15
CA ARG A 339 45.81 -2.03 9.54
C ARG A 339 44.98 -2.35 8.29
N ILE A 340 44.70 -3.64 8.08
CA ILE A 340 43.79 -4.08 7.01
C ILE A 340 42.38 -3.66 7.42
N LEU A 341 41.80 -2.70 6.70
CA LEU A 341 40.43 -2.23 6.90
C LEU A 341 39.45 -3.34 6.52
N ASP A 342 38.41 -3.55 7.32
CA ASP A 342 37.29 -4.41 6.90
C ASP A 342 36.46 -3.71 5.80
N HIS A 343 35.52 -4.45 5.19
CA HIS A 343 34.73 -3.95 4.08
C HIS A 343 33.92 -2.69 4.45
N SER A 344 33.37 -2.63 5.66
CA SER A 344 32.59 -1.48 6.15
C SER A 344 33.48 -0.25 6.37
N GLN A 345 34.69 -0.45 6.89
CA GLN A 345 35.65 0.64 7.09
C GLN A 345 36.20 1.18 5.76
N THR A 346 36.37 0.30 4.78
CA THR A 346 36.78 0.66 3.42
C THR A 346 35.69 1.47 2.70
N GLU A 347 34.42 1.10 2.87
CA GLU A 347 33.30 1.88 2.35
C GLU A 347 33.16 3.24 3.02
N ALA A 348 33.35 3.33 4.34
CA ALA A 348 33.32 4.59 5.07
C ALA A 348 34.43 5.55 4.61
N ALA A 349 35.67 5.06 4.49
CA ALA A 349 36.80 5.86 3.98
C ALA A 349 36.57 6.33 2.54
N ARG A 350 35.96 5.48 1.69
CA ARG A 350 35.64 5.84 0.30
C ARG A 350 34.55 6.91 0.22
N ARG A 351 33.54 6.86 1.09
CA ARG A 351 32.50 7.90 1.18
C ARG A 351 33.07 9.23 1.63
N GLU A 352 33.99 9.22 2.60
CA GLU A 352 34.66 10.42 3.09
C GLU A 352 35.57 11.05 2.02
N GLN A 353 36.32 10.23 1.28
CA GLN A 353 37.12 10.71 0.15
C GLN A 353 36.26 11.37 -0.95
N ILE A 354 35.14 10.74 -1.32
CA ILE A 354 34.21 11.31 -2.31
C ILE A 354 33.62 12.64 -1.82
N ALA A 355 33.32 12.75 -0.52
CA ALA A 355 32.82 13.99 0.07
C ALA A 355 33.86 15.12 0.02
N GLN A 356 35.13 14.82 0.34
CA GLN A 356 36.23 15.78 0.26
C GLN A 356 36.48 16.24 -1.18
N GLU A 357 36.58 15.31 -2.14
CA GLU A 357 36.76 15.65 -3.56
C GLU A 357 35.60 16.50 -4.10
N THR A 358 34.37 16.26 -3.61
CA THR A 358 33.19 17.04 -4.00
C THR A 358 33.27 18.48 -3.46
N LEU A 359 33.68 18.65 -2.20
CA LEU A 359 33.85 19.96 -1.57
C LEU A 359 34.95 20.78 -2.26
N GLU A 360 36.10 20.17 -2.53
CA GLU A 360 37.20 20.83 -3.24
C GLU A 360 36.80 21.26 -4.66
N ASN A 361 36.02 20.44 -5.36
CA ASN A 361 35.50 20.77 -6.68
C ASN A 361 34.50 21.95 -6.64
N ILE A 362 33.69 22.04 -5.58
CA ILE A 362 32.76 23.17 -5.38
C ILE A 362 33.55 24.45 -5.10
N GLU A 363 34.53 24.41 -4.20
CA GLU A 363 35.38 25.57 -3.90
C GLU A 363 36.15 26.04 -5.13
N ARG A 364 36.71 25.12 -5.93
CA ARG A 364 37.41 25.47 -7.16
C ARG A 364 36.49 26.20 -8.15
N LYS A 365 35.27 25.69 -8.36
CA LYS A 365 34.28 26.33 -9.26
C LYS A 365 33.83 27.69 -8.73
N GLN A 366 33.70 27.85 -7.41
CA GLN A 366 33.34 29.13 -6.81
C GLN A 366 34.46 30.16 -6.97
N ASN A 367 35.72 29.75 -6.83
CA ASN A 367 36.88 30.61 -7.05
C ASN A 367 37.05 31.00 -8.53
N GLU A 368 36.84 30.06 -9.46
CA GLU A 368 36.83 30.33 -10.91
C GLU A 368 35.73 31.35 -11.27
N ALA A 369 34.51 31.15 -10.78
CA ALA A 369 33.39 32.07 -11.01
C ALA A 369 33.62 33.47 -10.39
N ARG A 370 34.39 33.54 -9.29
CA ARG A 370 34.77 34.81 -8.66
C ARG A 370 35.81 35.55 -9.50
N GLN A 371 36.82 34.86 -10.00
CA GLN A 371 37.86 35.44 -10.86
C GLN A 371 37.29 35.91 -12.21
N GLU A 372 36.33 35.18 -12.78
CA GLU A 372 35.64 35.60 -14.01
C GLU A 372 34.79 36.88 -13.84
N ARG A 373 34.31 37.14 -12.61
CA ARG A 373 33.58 38.38 -12.29
C ARG A 373 34.52 39.55 -12.07
N GLU A 374 35.65 39.32 -11.40
CA GLU A 374 36.66 40.36 -11.12
C GLU A 374 37.49 40.72 -12.36
N GLY A 375 37.60 39.85 -13.37
CA GLY A 375 38.29 40.13 -14.64
C GLY A 375 37.44 40.81 -15.73
N ARG A 376 36.18 41.16 -15.45
CA ARG A 376 35.27 41.86 -16.39
C ARG A 376 34.98 43.31 -16.00
N GLU A 377 35.56 43.80 -14.90
CA GLU A 377 35.65 45.23 -14.54
C GLU A 377 36.98 45.80 -15.06
#